data_AF-A0A225DSW5-F1
#
_entry.id   AF-A0A225DSW5-F1
#
_cell.length_a   1.000
_cell.length_b   1.000
_cell.length_c   1.000
_cell.angle_alpha   90.00
_cell.angle_beta   90.00
_cell.angle_gamma   90.00
#
_symmetry.space_group_name_H-M   'P 1'
#
loop_
_entity.id
_entity.type
_entity.pdbx_description
1 polymer ?
#
loop_
_entity_poly.entity_id
_entity_poly.type
_entity_poly.pdbx_seq_one_letter_code
_entity_poly.pdbx_strand_id
1 'polypeptide(L)' 'MQYRCWQGKEQIEPVIMLEANNGESFTTGELLFKLHNALVEQLRKIDHHFFEGLSLAGWQPGGLMPLYQLRLGS' A
#
# COMPACT_ATOMS: atom_id res chain seq x y z
N MET A 1 1.39 16.55 -7.31
CA MET A 1 0.41 16.95 -6.27
C MET A 1 0.15 15.73 -5.39
N GLN A 2 0.03 15.87 -4.07
CA GLN A 2 -0.22 14.73 -3.18
C GLN A 2 -1.74 14.54 -3.03
N TYR A 3 -2.30 13.49 -3.61
CA TYR A 3 -3.71 13.15 -3.43
C TYR A 3 -3.89 12.54 -2.05
N ARG A 4 -4.73 13.16 -1.23
CA ARG A 4 -5.10 12.70 0.11
C ARG A 4 -6.49 12.10 0.02
N CYS A 5 -6.66 10.87 0.52
CA CYS A 5 -7.97 10.25 0.58
C CYS A 5 -8.73 10.79 1.80
N TRP A 6 -10.02 11.11 1.61
CA TRP A 6 -10.86 11.70 2.64
C TRP A 6 -12.18 10.91 2.76
N GLN A 7 -12.60 10.65 3.99
CA GLN A 7 -13.95 10.17 4.28
C GLN A 7 -14.65 11.22 5.16
N GLY A 8 -15.56 11.98 4.56
CA GLY A 8 -16.16 13.14 5.21
C GLY A 8 -15.12 14.23 5.48
N LYS A 9 -14.87 14.54 6.76
CA LYS A 9 -13.85 15.53 7.19
C LYS A 9 -12.54 14.91 7.62
N GLU A 10 -12.44 13.58 7.64
CA GLU A 10 -11.22 12.88 8.05
C GLU A 10 -10.39 12.52 6.83
N GLN A 11 -9.10 12.83 6.90
CA GLN A 11 -8.12 12.32 5.94
C GLN A 11 -7.81 10.89 6.36
N ILE A 12 -8.11 9.91 5.50
CA ILE A 12 -7.90 8.50 5.78
C ILE A 12 -6.98 7.93 4.70
N GLU A 13 -5.80 7.46 5.09
CA GLU A 13 -4.95 6.65 4.21
C GLU A 13 -5.30 5.18 4.42
N PRO A 14 -5.68 4.43 3.36
CA PRO A 14 -6.03 3.03 3.50
C PRO A 14 -4.80 2.22 3.92
N VAL A 15 -4.91 1.48 5.01
CA VAL A 15 -3.90 0.53 5.47
C VAL A 15 -4.31 -0.86 4.99
N ILE A 16 -3.41 -1.55 4.29
CA ILE A 16 -3.59 -2.94 3.89
C ILE A 16 -2.58 -3.81 4.66
N MET A 17 -3.04 -4.94 5.17
CA MET A 17 -2.14 -5.97 5.70
C MET A 17 -1.86 -6.98 4.60
N LEU A 18 -0.59 -7.30 4.41
CA LEU A 18 -0.15 -8.35 3.51
C LEU A 18 0.52 -9.44 4.35
N GLU A 19 0.24 -10.68 4.03
CA GLU A 19 0.86 -11.85 4.66
C GLU A 19 1.67 -12.59 3.60
N ALA A 20 2.86 -13.08 3.96
CA ALA A 20 3.64 -13.92 3.06
C ALA A 20 3.03 -15.33 2.98
N ASN A 21 3.05 -15.96 1.81
CA ASN A 21 2.49 -17.29 1.58
C ASN A 21 3.15 -18.36 2.46
N ASN A 22 4.44 -18.17 2.76
CA ASN A 22 5.20 -19.05 3.66
C ASN A 22 5.12 -18.63 5.13
N GLY A 23 4.42 -17.54 5.46
CA GLY A 23 4.32 -16.99 6.82
C GLY A 23 5.57 -16.31 7.36
N GLU A 24 6.66 -16.22 6.59
CA GLU A 24 7.96 -15.71 7.08
C GLU A 24 8.46 -14.51 6.29
N SER A 25 8.50 -14.59 4.96
CA SER A 25 9.10 -13.57 4.12
C SER A 25 8.52 -13.56 2.71
N PHE A 26 8.37 -12.37 2.15
CA PHE A 26 7.93 -12.20 0.77
C PHE A 26 9.08 -12.46 -0.19
N THR A 27 8.78 -13.15 -1.28
CA THR A 27 9.57 -12.97 -2.51
C THR A 27 9.20 -11.65 -3.18
N THR A 28 10.09 -11.10 -4.00
CA THR A 28 9.81 -9.85 -4.75
C THR A 28 8.55 -9.97 -5.61
N GLY A 29 8.40 -11.09 -6.33
CA GLY A 29 7.24 -11.31 -7.20
C GLY A 29 5.94 -11.42 -6.41
N GLU A 30 5.96 -12.11 -5.27
CA GLU A 30 4.80 -12.24 -4.40
C GLU A 30 4.35 -10.88 -3.84
N LEU A 31 5.29 -10.09 -3.31
CA LEU A 31 4.97 -8.77 -2.76
C LEU A 31 4.33 -7.88 -3.82
N LEU A 32 4.90 -7.83 -5.01
CA LEU A 32 4.37 -7.02 -6.12
C LEU A 32 2.99 -7.50 -6.58
N PHE A 33 2.79 -8.82 -6.70
CA PHE A 33 1.50 -9.39 -7.09
C PHE A 33 0.41 -9.09 -6.06
N LYS A 34 0.70 -9.25 -4.77
CA LYS A 34 -0.24 -8.96 -3.69
C LYS A 34 -0.55 -7.48 -3.56
N LEU A 35 0.46 -6.60 -3.68
CA LEU A 35 0.26 -5.14 -3.73
C LEU A 35 -0.63 -4.74 -4.91
N HIS A 36 -0.38 -5.29 -6.10
CA HIS A 36 -1.20 -5.04 -7.28
C HIS A 36 -2.66 -5.44 -7.04
N ASN A 37 -2.90 -6.68 -6.61
CA ASN A 37 -4.28 -7.17 -6.41
C ASN A 37 -5.04 -6.42 -5.31
N ALA A 38 -4.35 -5.98 -4.26
CA ALA A 38 -4.97 -5.18 -3.19
C ALA A 38 -5.47 -3.81 -3.68
N LEU A 39 -4.87 -3.26 -4.74
CA LEU A 39 -5.08 -1.89 -5.19
C LEU A 39 -5.76 -1.79 -6.56
N VAL A 40 -5.70 -2.82 -7.40
CA VAL A 40 -6.15 -2.77 -8.80
C VAL A 40 -7.60 -2.31 -8.93
N GLU A 41 -8.50 -2.73 -8.04
CA GLU A 41 -9.91 -2.32 -8.07
C GLU A 41 -10.10 -0.84 -7.69
N GLN A 42 -9.24 -0.30 -6.82
CA GLN A 42 -9.26 1.12 -6.47
C GLN A 42 -8.69 1.96 -7.61
N LEU A 43 -7.58 1.51 -8.20
CA LEU A 43 -6.89 2.20 -9.28
C LEU A 43 -7.69 2.19 -10.59
N ARG A 44 -8.43 1.12 -10.89
CA ARG A 44 -9.29 1.05 -12.10
C ARG A 44 -10.30 2.19 -12.23
N LYS A 45 -10.70 2.78 -11.10
CA LYS A 45 -11.68 3.87 -11.05
C LYS A 45 -11.05 5.26 -11.16
N ILE A 46 -9.72 5.34 -11.11
CA ILE A 46 -8.99 6.60 -11.06
C ILE A 46 -8.07 6.66 -12.27
N ASP A 47 -8.30 7.65 -13.13
CA ASP A 47 -7.56 7.79 -14.36
C ASP A 47 -6.07 8.10 -14.08
N HIS A 48 -5.18 7.59 -14.92
CA HIS A 48 -3.73 7.84 -14.91
C HIS A 48 -2.96 7.49 -13.62
N HIS A 49 -3.48 6.65 -12.71
CA HIS A 49 -2.73 6.29 -11.50
C HIS A 49 -1.76 5.10 -11.69
N PHE A 50 -0.52 5.27 -11.24
CA PHE A 50 0.52 4.23 -11.26
C PHE A 50 1.36 4.21 -9.98
N PHE A 51 2.05 3.09 -9.73
CA PHE A 51 2.95 2.96 -8.59
C PHE A 51 4.22 3.81 -8.80
N GLU A 52 4.46 4.76 -7.91
CA GLU A 52 5.59 5.69 -7.99
C GLU A 52 6.72 5.31 -7.01
N GLY A 53 6.39 4.64 -5.90
CA GLY A 53 7.42 4.06 -5.04
C GLY A 53 6.89 3.46 -3.76
N LEU A 54 7.72 2.63 -3.13
CA LEU A 54 7.46 2.00 -1.84
C LEU A 54 8.59 2.39 -0.88
N SER A 55 8.26 2.95 0.28
CA SER A 55 9.23 3.39 1.27
C SER A 55 8.86 2.87 2.65
N LEU A 56 9.84 2.50 3.47
CA LEU A 56 9.59 2.13 4.87
C LEU A 56 9.19 3.39 5.65
N ALA A 57 7.95 3.44 6.13
CA ALA A 57 7.46 4.54 6.95
C ALA A 57 7.89 4.38 8.42
N GLY A 58 8.06 3.14 8.86
CA GLY A 58 8.50 2.81 10.21
C GLY A 58 8.05 1.42 10.64
N TRP A 59 8.01 1.19 11.95
CA TRP A 59 7.48 -0.03 12.55
C TRP A 59 6.13 0.27 13.23
N GLN A 60 5.18 -0.65 13.09
CA GLN A 60 3.87 -0.57 13.75
C GLN A 60 4.00 -0.68 15.28
N PRO A 61 2.99 -0.27 16.06
CA PRO A 61 2.99 -0.44 17.52
C PRO A 61 3.26 -1.91 17.91
N GLY A 62 4.29 -2.12 18.74
CA GLY A 62 4.79 -3.46 19.10
C GLY A 62 6.04 -3.91 18.34
N GLY A 63 6.49 -3.18 17.32
CA GLY A 63 7.79 -3.39 16.66
C GLY A 63 7.92 -4.66 15.81
N LEU A 64 6.85 -5.44 15.66
CA LEU A 64 6.88 -6.75 15.02
C LEU A 64 6.65 -6.68 13.50
N MET A 65 6.00 -5.63 13.00
CA MET A 65 5.64 -5.53 11.59
C MET A 65 6.06 -4.19 10.97
N PRO A 66 6.79 -4.22 9.84
CA PRO A 66 7.16 -3.00 9.13
C PRO A 66 5.92 -2.37 8.47
N LEU A 67 5.81 -1.06 8.57
CA LEU A 67 4.84 -0.25 7.83
C LEU A 67 5.52 0.34 6.60
N TYR A 68 5.00 0.04 5.44
CA TYR A 68 5.43 0.66 4.19
C TYR A 68 4.39 1.68 3.72
N GLN A 69 4.90 2.82 3.23
CA GLN A 69 4.11 3.80 2.52
C GLN A 69 4.28 3.57 1.01
N LEU A 70 3.16 3.32 0.34
CA LEU A 70 3.09 3.27 -1.11
C LEU A 70 2.70 4.64 -1.65
N ARG A 71 3.49 5.17 -2.58
CA ARG A 71 3.20 6.40 -3.31
C ARG A 71 2.63 6.08 -4.68
N LEU A 72 1.56 6.76 -5.02
CA LEU A 72 0.90 6.67 -6.31
C LEU A 72 1.10 8.00 -7.04
N GLY A 73 1.53 7.93 -8.29
CA GLY A 73 1.57 9.05 -9.22
C GLY A 73 0.24 9.19 -9.97
N SER A 74 0.01 10.35 -10.58
CA SER A 74 -1.12 10.66 -11.48
C SER A 74 -0.63 11.39 -12.72
#